data_AF-A0A3N4GL47-F1
#
_entry.id   AF-A0A3N4GL47-F1
#
_cell.length_a   1.000
_cell.length_b   1.000
_cell.length_c   1.000
_cell.angle_alpha   90.00
_cell.angle_beta   90.00
_cell.angle_gamma   90.00
#
_symmetry.space_group_name_H-M   'P 1'
#
loop_
_entity.id
_entity.type
_entity.pdbx_description
1 polymer ?
#
loop_
_entity_poly.entity_id
_entity_poly.type
_entity_poly.pdbx_seq_one_letter_code
_entity_poly.pdbx_strand_id
1 'polypeptide(L)'
;MQHLRTHIVLLTSTIAVLAGLITTAPAHAAPARSPATAQATTVLTCQPLDFNLGDLFNLMNTTLSGFAPSHGTPVTVTSNSDLTMAGLIAGRDALNTAIMNTPGKKIIFGYSRGAQIASEWLRYYAKSPDAPAAGELSFVLIGNPQRRLGGAPGMTLDGVQLLATPDNTKYTVTDLSRRWDGWANTDNWPDGASVSASNYLNTVGRWIIHSNYTQQSINSPANMTRAVVGHTTYVVTP
;
A
#
# COMPACT_ATOMS: atom_id res chain seq x y z
N MET A 1 83.18 -7.50 35.23
CA MET A 1 83.14 -7.25 33.78
C MET A 1 81.98 -6.30 33.52
N GLN A 2 82.27 -5.00 33.55
CA GLN A 2 82.33 -4.11 32.38
C GLN A 2 80.94 -3.75 31.80
N HIS A 3 80.57 -2.48 31.99
CA HIS A 3 79.77 -1.57 31.15
C HIS A 3 78.36 -2.03 30.70
N LEU A 4 77.29 -1.23 30.83
CA LEU A 4 77.12 0.00 30.05
C LEU A 4 75.98 0.88 30.61
N ARG A 5 76.32 2.18 30.67
CA ARG A 5 75.56 3.45 30.80
C ARG A 5 74.09 3.40 30.33
N THR A 6 73.15 4.22 30.83
CA THR A 6 73.12 5.69 30.60
C THR A 6 71.97 6.36 31.39
N HIS A 7 72.23 7.59 31.83
CA HIS A 7 71.39 8.51 32.59
C HIS A 7 70.10 8.96 31.88
N ILE A 8 69.03 9.19 32.65
CA ILE A 8 67.92 10.08 32.28
C ILE A 8 67.76 11.13 33.38
N VAL A 9 67.82 12.39 32.95
CA VAL A 9 67.76 13.62 33.74
C VAL A 9 66.30 14.10 33.83
N LEU A 10 65.84 14.46 35.03
CA LEU A 10 64.56 15.16 35.24
C LEU A 10 64.68 16.62 34.79
N LEU A 11 63.74 17.06 33.95
CA LEU A 11 63.51 18.48 33.64
C LEU A 11 62.01 18.78 33.83
N THR A 12 61.72 19.64 34.80
CA THR A 12 60.42 20.28 35.01
C THR A 12 60.23 21.41 34.01
N SER A 13 59.12 21.39 33.26
CA SER A 13 58.76 22.46 32.33
C SER A 13 57.37 23.02 32.64
N THR A 14 57.35 24.26 33.14
CA THR A 14 56.20 25.18 33.15
C THR A 14 55.99 25.76 31.75
N ILE A 15 54.76 25.71 31.22
CA ILE A 15 54.36 26.41 29.99
C ILE A 15 53.32 27.46 30.34
N ALA A 16 53.60 28.71 29.96
CA ALA A 16 52.70 29.85 30.02
C ALA A 16 51.69 29.80 28.87
N VAL A 17 50.40 30.05 29.16
CA VAL A 17 49.33 30.15 28.16
C VAL A 17 49.09 31.62 27.83
N LEU A 18 49.27 31.98 26.56
CA LEU A 18 48.95 33.30 26.01
C LEU A 18 47.47 33.30 25.56
N ALA A 19 46.65 34.21 26.11
CA ALA A 19 45.25 34.36 25.73
C ALA A 19 45.13 35.23 24.46
N GLY A 20 44.59 34.65 23.39
CA GLY A 20 44.15 35.37 22.19
C GLY A 20 42.65 35.62 22.23
N LEU A 21 42.24 36.89 22.12
CA LEU A 21 40.84 37.30 21.96
C LEU A 21 40.35 36.96 20.54
N ILE A 22 39.37 36.07 20.42
CA ILE A 22 38.61 35.83 19.19
C ILE A 22 37.28 36.59 19.33
N THR A 23 37.08 37.62 18.50
CA THR A 23 35.79 38.31 18.38
C THR A 23 34.88 37.49 17.46
N THR A 24 33.87 36.82 18.00
CA THR A 24 32.83 36.15 17.20
C THR A 24 31.77 37.16 16.76
N ALA A 25 31.61 37.36 15.45
CA ALA A 25 30.43 38.03 14.89
C ALA A 25 29.15 37.21 15.18
N PRO A 26 27.98 37.85 15.34
CA PRO A 26 26.74 37.12 15.60
C PRO A 26 26.35 36.33 14.36
N ALA A 27 26.25 35.00 14.51
CA ALA A 27 25.67 34.14 13.49
C ALA A 27 24.21 34.56 13.27
N HIS A 28 23.89 35.00 12.05
CA HIS A 28 22.49 35.10 11.62
C HIS A 28 21.91 33.69 11.58
N ALA A 29 21.14 33.35 12.61
CA ALA A 29 20.38 32.12 12.65
C ALA A 29 19.42 32.11 11.46
N ALA A 30 19.57 31.11 10.58
CA ALA A 30 18.56 30.82 9.58
C ALA A 30 17.22 30.55 10.32
N PRO A 31 16.08 31.06 9.81
CA PRO A 31 14.80 30.81 10.45
C PRO A 31 14.58 29.30 10.52
N ALA A 32 14.31 28.80 11.72
CA ALA A 32 13.93 27.42 11.92
C ALA A 32 12.75 27.10 11.00
N ARG A 33 12.95 26.15 10.08
CA ARG A 33 11.88 25.60 9.27
C ARG A 33 10.86 25.05 10.26
N SER A 34 9.67 25.64 10.32
CA SER A 34 8.54 25.07 11.07
C SER A 34 8.45 23.57 10.75
N PRO A 35 8.17 22.69 11.72
CA PRO A 35 7.89 21.31 11.39
C PRO A 35 6.74 21.35 10.39
N ALA A 36 6.99 20.92 9.15
CA ALA A 36 5.92 20.70 8.20
C ALA A 36 4.92 19.81 8.92
N THR A 37 3.73 20.34 9.19
CA THR A 37 2.62 19.54 9.73
C THR A 37 2.54 18.32 8.84
N ALA A 38 2.89 17.15 9.36
CA ALA A 38 2.77 15.91 8.62
C ALA A 38 1.29 15.82 8.23
N GLN A 39 0.98 16.08 6.97
CA GLN A 39 -0.39 16.14 6.51
C GLN A 39 -0.99 14.76 6.78
N ALA A 40 -2.06 14.72 7.58
CA ALA A 40 -2.69 13.47 7.97
C ALA A 40 -3.09 12.70 6.70
N THR A 41 -2.71 11.42 6.63
CA THR A 41 -3.11 10.54 5.52
C THR A 41 -4.56 10.13 5.72
N THR A 42 -5.36 10.18 4.66
CA THR A 42 -6.70 9.59 4.63
C THR A 42 -6.66 8.23 3.94
N VAL A 43 -7.31 7.21 4.51
CA VAL A 43 -7.48 5.91 3.85
C VAL A 43 -8.90 5.82 3.34
N LEU A 44 -9.08 5.96 2.02
CA LEU A 44 -10.37 5.81 1.36
C LEU A 44 -10.63 4.32 1.14
N THR A 45 -11.61 3.76 1.85
CA THR A 45 -11.88 2.32 1.81
C THR A 45 -13.00 1.98 0.83
N CYS A 46 -12.71 1.13 -0.14
CA CYS A 46 -13.70 0.56 -1.06
C CYS A 46 -13.95 -0.90 -0.66
N GLN A 47 -15.16 -1.17 -0.16
CA GLN A 47 -15.53 -2.46 0.39
C GLN A 47 -15.78 -3.55 -0.68
N PRO A 48 -15.72 -4.84 -0.30
CA PRO A 48 -16.12 -5.94 -1.17
C PRO A 48 -17.62 -5.90 -1.46
N LEU A 49 -18.15 -6.94 -2.13
CA LEU A 49 -19.60 -7.02 -2.35
C LEU A 49 -20.35 -7.04 -1.02
N ASP A 50 -21.05 -5.95 -0.79
CA ASP A 50 -21.81 -5.72 0.42
C ASP A 50 -23.18 -6.38 0.32
N PHE A 51 -23.22 -7.68 0.59
CA PHE A 51 -24.44 -8.43 0.89
C PHE A 51 -25.06 -7.99 2.24
N ASN A 52 -25.06 -6.68 2.55
CA ASN A 52 -25.44 -6.08 3.84
C ASN A 52 -24.62 -6.53 5.06
N LEU A 53 -23.35 -6.94 4.88
CA LEU A 53 -22.48 -7.41 5.98
C LEU A 53 -21.24 -6.54 6.26
N GLY A 54 -20.85 -5.62 5.37
CA GLY A 54 -19.63 -4.81 5.50
C GLY A 54 -19.65 -3.84 6.70
N ASP A 55 -20.78 -3.17 6.90
CA ASP A 55 -20.98 -2.22 8.00
C ASP A 55 -21.16 -2.89 9.37
N LEU A 56 -21.62 -4.15 9.42
CA LEU A 56 -21.90 -4.85 10.69
C LEU A 56 -20.64 -5.22 11.49
N PHE A 57 -19.46 -5.20 10.86
CA PHE A 57 -18.21 -5.63 11.50
C PHE A 57 -17.02 -4.70 11.26
N ASN A 58 -17.24 -3.48 10.73
CA ASN A 58 -16.13 -2.58 10.38
C ASN A 58 -15.07 -3.30 9.53
N LEU A 59 -15.51 -4.07 8.51
CA LEU A 59 -14.64 -5.03 7.80
C LEU A 59 -13.36 -4.38 7.28
N MET A 60 -13.46 -3.23 6.62
CA MET A 60 -12.29 -2.53 6.08
C MET A 60 -11.34 -2.01 7.17
N ASN A 61 -11.86 -1.71 8.37
CA ASN A 61 -11.03 -1.25 9.50
C ASN A 61 -10.37 -2.40 10.27
N THR A 62 -10.82 -3.65 10.07
CA THR A 62 -10.22 -4.84 10.71
C THR A 62 -9.39 -5.66 9.74
N THR A 63 -9.60 -5.48 8.43
CA THR A 63 -8.87 -6.20 7.38
C THR A 63 -7.39 -5.83 7.35
N LEU A 64 -6.54 -6.80 6.99
CA LEU A 64 -5.08 -6.70 7.05
C LEU A 64 -4.57 -6.27 8.44
N SER A 65 -5.13 -6.87 9.50
CA SER A 65 -4.80 -6.57 10.90
C SER A 65 -5.00 -5.09 11.26
N GLY A 66 -6.04 -4.47 10.70
CA GLY A 66 -6.37 -3.06 10.92
C GLY A 66 -5.54 -2.09 10.09
N PHE A 67 -5.35 -2.38 8.80
CA PHE A 67 -4.56 -1.55 7.90
C PHE A 67 -5.07 -0.10 7.82
N ALA A 68 -6.36 0.11 7.55
CA ALA A 68 -6.90 1.45 7.38
C ALA A 68 -6.65 2.36 8.59
N PRO A 69 -7.04 2.00 9.84
CA PRO A 69 -6.80 2.86 11.00
C PRO A 69 -5.33 2.99 11.41
N SER A 70 -4.46 2.07 11.00
CA SER A 70 -3.01 2.16 11.29
C SER A 70 -2.24 3.03 10.29
N HIS A 71 -2.81 3.32 9.12
CA HIS A 71 -2.14 4.07 8.04
C HIS A 71 -2.78 5.44 7.74
N GLY A 72 -3.86 5.79 8.44
CA GLY A 72 -4.51 7.10 8.32
C GLY A 72 -5.91 7.11 8.92
N THR A 73 -6.66 8.17 8.64
CA THR A 73 -8.07 8.27 9.00
C THR A 73 -8.91 7.50 7.98
N PRO A 74 -9.62 6.41 8.36
CA PRO A 74 -10.47 5.68 7.44
C PRO A 74 -11.69 6.50 7.04
N VAL A 75 -12.02 6.50 5.75
CA VAL A 75 -13.24 7.10 5.19
C VAL A 75 -13.83 6.12 4.19
N THR A 76 -15.04 5.67 4.46
CA THR A 76 -15.76 4.75 3.56
C THR A 76 -16.19 5.48 2.30
N VAL A 77 -15.81 4.91 1.16
CA VAL A 77 -16.37 5.32 -0.14
C VAL A 77 -17.68 4.57 -0.34
N THR A 78 -18.73 5.29 -0.70
CA THR A 78 -20.05 4.71 -0.95
C THR A 78 -19.96 3.50 -1.88
N SER A 79 -20.34 2.33 -1.39
CA SER A 79 -20.36 1.11 -2.18
C SER A 79 -21.53 1.07 -3.15
N ASN A 80 -21.32 0.38 -4.26
CA ASN A 80 -22.40 -0.01 -5.15
C ASN A 80 -22.51 -1.54 -5.20
N SER A 81 -23.70 -2.07 -4.88
CA SER A 81 -24.03 -3.49 -4.98
C SER A 81 -24.49 -3.90 -6.38
N ASP A 82 -24.71 -2.94 -7.29
CA ASP A 82 -24.98 -3.21 -8.69
C ASP A 82 -23.74 -3.83 -9.36
N LEU A 83 -23.90 -5.07 -9.79
CA LEU A 83 -22.88 -5.92 -10.42
C LEU A 83 -22.72 -5.71 -11.92
N THR A 84 -23.55 -4.85 -12.53
CA THR A 84 -23.42 -4.47 -13.93
C THR A 84 -22.24 -3.54 -14.18
N MET A 85 -21.97 -3.25 -15.45
CA MET A 85 -20.98 -2.24 -15.84
C MET A 85 -21.38 -0.84 -15.38
N ALA A 86 -22.67 -0.49 -15.45
CA ALA A 86 -23.17 0.78 -14.94
C ALA A 86 -22.88 0.92 -13.43
N GLY A 87 -23.07 -0.17 -12.68
CA GLY A 87 -22.78 -0.19 -11.26
C GLY A 87 -21.31 0.05 -10.93
N LEU A 88 -20.42 -0.59 -11.70
CA LEU A 88 -18.98 -0.42 -11.58
C LEU A 88 -18.54 1.02 -11.92
N ILE A 89 -19.12 1.61 -12.97
CA ILE A 89 -18.91 3.02 -13.36
C ILE A 89 -19.36 3.97 -12.23
N ALA A 90 -20.53 3.75 -11.64
CA ALA A 90 -21.00 4.58 -10.53
C ALA A 90 -20.07 4.47 -9.31
N GLY A 91 -19.57 3.28 -8.98
CA GLY A 91 -18.59 3.09 -7.91
C GLY A 91 -17.26 3.82 -8.18
N ARG A 92 -16.76 3.75 -9.43
CA ARG A 92 -15.58 4.49 -9.89
C ARG A 92 -15.76 6.00 -9.72
N ASP A 93 -16.93 6.53 -10.07
CA ASP A 93 -17.21 7.97 -10.01
C ASP A 93 -17.41 8.45 -8.57
N ALA A 94 -17.99 7.61 -7.71
CA ALA A 94 -18.05 7.85 -6.27
C ALA A 94 -16.65 7.88 -5.65
N LEU A 95 -15.76 6.94 -6.02
CA LEU A 95 -14.36 6.95 -5.61
C LEU A 95 -13.65 8.21 -6.10
N ASN A 96 -13.85 8.62 -7.35
CA ASN A 96 -13.26 9.86 -7.87
C ASN A 96 -13.71 11.08 -7.05
N THR A 97 -15.01 11.18 -6.78
CA THR A 97 -15.57 12.26 -5.95
C THR A 97 -14.94 12.29 -4.55
N ALA A 98 -14.78 11.12 -3.91
CA ALA A 98 -14.12 11.02 -2.61
C ALA A 98 -12.64 11.44 -2.66
N ILE A 99 -11.92 11.05 -3.72
CA ILE A 99 -10.53 11.47 -3.96
C ILE A 99 -10.43 12.99 -4.07
N MET A 100 -11.28 13.61 -4.91
CA MET A 100 -11.21 15.06 -5.16
C MET A 100 -11.66 15.89 -3.95
N ASN A 101 -12.59 15.39 -3.14
CA ASN A 101 -13.07 16.07 -1.93
C ASN A 101 -12.17 15.86 -0.70
N THR A 102 -11.24 14.93 -0.77
CA THR A 102 -10.26 14.72 0.29
C THR A 102 -9.03 15.58 -0.04
N PRO A 103 -8.50 16.42 0.87
CA PRO A 103 -7.22 17.08 0.68
C PRO A 103 -6.03 16.18 1.11
N GLY A 104 -4.82 16.48 0.67
CA GLY A 104 -3.59 15.84 1.17
C GLY A 104 -3.32 14.41 0.70
N LYS A 105 -2.49 13.67 1.45
CA LYS A 105 -2.09 12.30 1.11
C LYS A 105 -3.23 11.30 1.29
N LYS A 106 -3.36 10.37 0.36
CA LYS A 106 -4.43 9.37 0.34
C LYS A 106 -3.91 7.99 0.01
N ILE A 107 -4.53 6.99 0.62
CA ILE A 107 -4.39 5.59 0.26
C ILE A 107 -5.77 5.09 -0.13
N ILE A 108 -5.92 4.56 -1.34
CA ILE A 108 -7.11 3.82 -1.73
C ILE A 108 -6.92 2.39 -1.27
N PHE A 109 -7.77 1.94 -0.36
CA PHE A 109 -7.77 0.56 0.13
C PHE A 109 -8.99 -0.17 -0.42
N GLY A 110 -8.78 -0.96 -1.47
CA GLY A 110 -9.84 -1.68 -2.18
C GLY A 110 -9.78 -3.18 -1.92
N TYR A 111 -10.93 -3.79 -1.61
CA TYR A 111 -11.04 -5.24 -1.41
C TYR A 111 -12.04 -5.85 -2.38
N SER A 112 -11.64 -6.88 -3.13
CA SER A 112 -12.52 -7.62 -4.06
C SER A 112 -13.22 -6.66 -5.04
N ARG A 113 -14.54 -6.50 -4.99
CA ARG A 113 -15.29 -5.49 -5.77
C ARG A 113 -14.76 -4.07 -5.60
N GLY A 114 -14.32 -3.69 -4.40
CA GLY A 114 -13.68 -2.41 -4.16
C GLY A 114 -12.33 -2.28 -4.88
N ALA A 115 -11.59 -3.37 -5.04
CA ALA A 115 -10.38 -3.38 -5.88
C ALA A 115 -10.71 -3.27 -7.37
N GLN A 116 -11.87 -3.80 -7.81
CA GLN A 116 -12.35 -3.61 -9.18
C GLN A 116 -12.71 -2.15 -9.46
N ILE A 117 -13.41 -1.50 -8.52
CA ILE A 117 -13.73 -0.06 -8.57
C ILE A 117 -12.44 0.77 -8.69
N ALA A 118 -11.44 0.48 -7.86
CA ALA A 118 -10.14 1.15 -7.91
C ALA A 118 -9.41 0.89 -9.23
N SER A 119 -9.52 -0.32 -9.78
CA SER A 119 -8.93 -0.69 -11.09
C SER A 119 -9.56 0.10 -12.24
N GLU A 120 -10.88 0.30 -12.22
CA GLU A 120 -11.55 1.18 -13.18
C GLU A 120 -11.16 2.65 -13.01
N TRP A 121 -10.95 3.11 -11.78
CA TRP A 121 -10.48 4.48 -11.53
C TRP A 121 -9.07 4.68 -12.11
N LEU A 122 -8.16 3.73 -11.87
CA LEU A 122 -6.81 3.75 -12.44
C LEU A 122 -6.84 3.78 -13.98
N ARG A 123 -7.81 3.11 -14.60
CA ARG A 123 -7.94 3.07 -16.06
C ARG A 123 -8.50 4.36 -16.65
N TYR A 124 -9.50 4.95 -15.98
CA TYR A 124 -10.25 6.07 -16.52
C TYR A 124 -9.68 7.43 -16.09
N TYR A 125 -9.38 7.60 -14.80
CA TYR A 125 -9.05 8.91 -14.21
C TYR A 125 -7.55 9.13 -14.01
N ALA A 126 -6.70 8.10 -13.98
CA ALA A 126 -5.29 8.30 -13.61
C ALA A 126 -4.50 9.25 -14.53
N LYS A 127 -4.97 9.43 -15.78
CA LYS A 127 -4.39 10.31 -16.79
C LYS A 127 -5.15 11.63 -16.97
N SER A 128 -6.22 11.86 -16.21
CA SER A 128 -6.95 13.12 -16.30
C SER A 128 -6.08 14.29 -15.82
N PRO A 129 -6.25 15.50 -16.39
CA PRO A 129 -5.44 16.67 -16.00
C PRO A 129 -5.57 17.07 -14.52
N ASP A 130 -6.71 16.76 -13.90
CA ASP A 130 -7.05 17.02 -12.50
C ASP A 130 -6.69 15.86 -11.56
N ALA A 131 -6.19 14.74 -12.09
CA ALA A 131 -5.84 13.57 -11.29
C ALA A 131 -4.68 13.89 -10.34
N PRO A 132 -4.76 13.49 -9.05
CA PRO A 132 -3.74 13.81 -8.04
C PRO A 132 -2.30 13.54 -8.45
N ALA A 133 -1.35 14.23 -7.83
CA ALA A 133 0.06 13.95 -8.08
C ALA A 133 0.43 12.54 -7.61
N ALA A 134 1.44 11.92 -8.24
CA ALA A 134 1.88 10.57 -7.90
C ALA A 134 2.28 10.39 -6.42
N GLY A 135 2.76 11.45 -5.77
CA GLY A 135 3.13 11.45 -4.35
C GLY A 135 1.97 11.69 -3.37
N GLU A 136 0.77 11.98 -3.88
CA GLU A 136 -0.43 12.28 -3.07
C GLU A 136 -1.44 11.12 -3.03
N LEU A 137 -1.33 10.16 -3.94
CA LEU A 137 -2.26 9.05 -4.06
C LEU A 137 -1.53 7.72 -4.29
N SER A 138 -1.90 6.72 -3.52
CA SER A 138 -1.40 5.35 -3.66
C SER A 138 -2.53 4.34 -3.47
N PHE A 139 -2.31 3.09 -3.87
CA PHE A 139 -3.32 2.04 -3.87
C PHE A 139 -2.82 0.80 -3.14
N VAL A 140 -3.70 0.23 -2.31
CA VAL A 140 -3.57 -1.10 -1.75
C VAL A 140 -4.82 -1.88 -2.16
N LEU A 141 -4.62 -2.87 -3.02
CA LEU A 141 -5.68 -3.71 -3.57
C LEU A 141 -5.52 -5.11 -3.00
N ILE A 142 -6.57 -5.65 -2.41
CA ILE A 142 -6.57 -7.01 -1.86
C ILE A 142 -7.64 -7.89 -2.47
N GLY A 143 -7.34 -9.17 -2.63
CA GLY A 143 -8.26 -10.12 -3.24
C GLY A 143 -8.76 -9.59 -4.59
N ASN A 144 -7.90 -8.97 -5.38
CA ASN A 144 -8.30 -8.30 -6.61
C ASN A 144 -8.53 -9.34 -7.73
N PRO A 145 -9.77 -9.55 -8.22
CA PRO A 145 -10.00 -10.47 -9.33
C PRO A 145 -9.37 -9.97 -10.64
N GLN A 146 -9.23 -8.65 -10.80
CA GLN A 146 -8.60 -8.01 -11.96
C GLN A 146 -7.06 -7.98 -11.85
N ARG A 147 -6.44 -8.61 -10.85
CA ARG A 147 -4.99 -8.71 -10.71
C ARG A 147 -4.37 -9.31 -11.98
N ARG A 148 -3.39 -8.62 -12.60
CA ARG A 148 -2.77 -9.10 -13.86
C ARG A 148 -2.11 -10.46 -13.72
N LEU A 149 -1.49 -10.72 -12.56
CA LEU A 149 -0.78 -11.96 -12.26
C LEU A 149 -1.62 -12.87 -11.37
N GLY A 150 -2.26 -13.88 -11.99
CA GLY A 150 -3.05 -14.90 -11.30
C GLY A 150 -4.51 -14.53 -11.04
N GLY A 151 -4.97 -13.32 -11.40
CA GLY A 151 -6.37 -12.93 -11.22
C GLY A 151 -7.31 -13.59 -12.23
N ALA A 152 -8.56 -13.81 -11.79
CA ALA A 152 -9.68 -14.20 -12.62
C ALA A 152 -10.70 -13.05 -12.69
N PRO A 153 -10.55 -12.11 -13.64
CA PRO A 153 -11.33 -10.86 -13.66
C PRO A 153 -12.84 -11.10 -13.81
N GLY A 154 -13.24 -12.18 -14.47
CA GLY A 154 -14.64 -12.50 -14.71
C GLY A 154 -15.33 -11.50 -15.63
N MET A 155 -16.66 -11.48 -15.58
CA MET A 155 -17.52 -10.58 -16.33
C MET A 155 -18.47 -9.88 -15.35
N THR A 156 -18.95 -8.69 -15.72
CA THR A 156 -20.09 -8.06 -15.06
C THR A 156 -21.37 -8.88 -15.32
N LEU A 157 -22.43 -8.62 -14.54
CA LEU A 157 -23.69 -9.36 -14.66
C LEU A 157 -24.37 -9.17 -16.03
N ASP A 158 -24.14 -8.03 -16.68
CA ASP A 158 -24.58 -7.68 -18.03
C ASP A 158 -23.60 -8.12 -19.13
N GLY A 159 -22.60 -8.96 -18.80
CA GLY A 159 -21.76 -9.67 -19.76
C GLY A 159 -20.53 -8.90 -20.25
N VAL A 160 -20.13 -7.82 -19.58
CA VAL A 160 -18.92 -7.06 -19.94
C VAL A 160 -17.69 -7.72 -19.33
N GLN A 161 -16.72 -8.09 -20.17
CA GLN A 161 -15.44 -8.65 -19.72
C GLN A 161 -14.65 -7.60 -18.95
N LEU A 162 -14.28 -7.93 -17.70
CA LEU A 162 -13.41 -7.07 -16.90
C LEU A 162 -11.94 -7.25 -17.33
N LEU A 163 -11.22 -6.14 -17.37
CA LEU A 163 -9.82 -6.09 -17.81
C LEU A 163 -8.86 -6.14 -16.63
N ALA A 164 -7.62 -6.58 -16.85
CA ALA A 164 -6.59 -6.53 -15.82
C ALA A 164 -6.37 -5.09 -15.30
N THR A 165 -6.06 -4.95 -14.02
CA THR A 165 -5.68 -3.69 -13.37
C THR A 165 -4.46 -3.08 -14.09
N PRO A 166 -4.50 -1.80 -14.48
CA PRO A 166 -3.37 -1.19 -15.18
C PRO A 166 -2.15 -1.02 -14.28
N ASP A 167 -0.99 -1.52 -14.74
CA ASP A 167 0.31 -1.39 -14.04
C ASP A 167 1.12 -0.16 -14.47
N ASN A 168 0.67 0.53 -15.52
CA ASN A 168 1.39 1.61 -16.20
C ASN A 168 0.86 3.01 -15.86
N THR A 169 0.16 3.16 -14.73
CA THR A 169 -0.22 4.48 -14.21
C THR A 169 0.93 5.11 -13.44
N LYS A 170 0.81 6.39 -13.05
CA LYS A 170 1.81 7.10 -12.25
C LYS A 170 1.78 6.78 -10.75
N TYR A 171 0.78 6.01 -10.29
CA TYR A 171 0.57 5.74 -8.87
C TYR A 171 1.22 4.44 -8.43
N THR A 172 1.71 4.42 -7.20
CA THR A 172 2.19 3.17 -6.58
C THR A 172 0.99 2.30 -6.22
N VAL A 173 1.05 1.03 -6.61
CA VAL A 173 0.03 0.02 -6.31
C VAL A 173 0.69 -1.16 -5.59
N THR A 174 0.13 -1.55 -4.44
CA THR A 174 0.39 -2.86 -3.85
C THR A 174 -0.84 -3.73 -4.11
N ASP A 175 -0.68 -4.77 -4.93
CA ASP A 175 -1.73 -5.76 -5.17
C ASP A 175 -1.38 -7.03 -4.38
N LEU A 176 -2.15 -7.33 -3.34
CA LEU A 176 -1.91 -8.42 -2.40
C LEU A 176 -3.02 -9.47 -2.49
N SER A 177 -2.66 -10.71 -2.77
CA SER A 177 -3.57 -11.86 -2.72
C SER A 177 -3.15 -12.83 -1.63
N ARG A 178 -4.10 -13.61 -1.11
CA ARG A 178 -3.77 -14.83 -0.35
C ARG A 178 -3.34 -15.93 -1.31
N ARG A 179 -2.41 -16.79 -0.86
CA ARG A 179 -1.83 -17.90 -1.62
C ARG A 179 -2.90 -18.80 -2.26
N TRP A 180 -3.98 -19.06 -1.53
CA TRP A 180 -5.08 -19.91 -2.00
C TRP A 180 -6.33 -19.12 -2.40
N ASP A 181 -6.20 -17.85 -2.76
CA ASP A 181 -7.32 -17.04 -3.21
C ASP A 181 -7.80 -17.47 -4.61
N GLY A 182 -9.02 -17.99 -4.67
CA GLY A 182 -9.62 -18.53 -5.90
C GLY A 182 -10.11 -17.51 -6.92
N TRP A 183 -9.95 -16.20 -6.64
CA TRP A 183 -10.21 -15.10 -7.57
C TRP A 183 -8.95 -14.29 -7.88
N ALA A 184 -8.03 -14.17 -6.93
CA ALA A 184 -6.84 -13.31 -7.04
C ALA A 184 -5.51 -14.07 -7.17
N ASN A 185 -5.50 -15.41 -7.08
CA ASN A 185 -4.29 -16.22 -7.28
C ASN A 185 -4.63 -17.61 -7.87
N THR A 186 -5.38 -17.60 -8.97
CA THR A 186 -5.99 -18.79 -9.60
C THR A 186 -5.01 -19.73 -10.29
N ASP A 187 -3.78 -19.28 -10.54
CA ASP A 187 -2.68 -20.13 -11.02
C ASP A 187 -1.91 -20.82 -9.89
N ASN A 188 -2.36 -20.62 -8.65
CA ASN A 188 -1.81 -21.22 -7.44
C ASN A 188 -0.33 -20.89 -7.20
N TRP A 189 0.14 -19.71 -7.58
CA TRP A 189 1.52 -19.31 -7.32
C TRP A 189 1.78 -19.17 -5.81
N PRO A 190 2.95 -19.61 -5.26
CA PRO A 190 4.12 -20.14 -5.94
C PRO A 190 4.10 -21.66 -6.16
N ASP A 191 3.08 -22.35 -5.67
CA ASP A 191 3.02 -23.82 -5.63
C ASP A 191 2.78 -24.44 -7.01
N GLY A 192 2.18 -23.68 -7.91
CA GLY A 192 1.89 -24.09 -9.27
C GLY A 192 0.58 -24.85 -9.40
N ALA A 193 0.17 -25.01 -10.65
CA ALA A 193 -1.12 -25.60 -11.00
C ALA A 193 -1.11 -27.13 -10.86
N SER A 194 -2.20 -27.67 -10.32
CA SER A 194 -2.52 -29.10 -10.29
C SER A 194 -4.03 -29.27 -10.25
N VAL A 195 -4.56 -30.46 -10.57
CA VAL A 195 -6.00 -30.73 -10.47
C VAL A 195 -6.52 -30.50 -9.04
N SER A 196 -5.76 -30.92 -8.03
CA SER A 196 -6.09 -30.69 -6.62
C SER A 196 -6.08 -29.21 -6.26
N ALA A 197 -5.08 -28.45 -6.74
CA ALA A 197 -5.02 -27.01 -6.51
C ALA A 197 -6.20 -26.30 -7.18
N SER A 198 -6.52 -26.64 -8.43
CA SER A 198 -7.67 -26.10 -9.15
C SER A 198 -8.98 -26.40 -8.42
N ASN A 199 -9.17 -27.62 -7.92
CA ASN A 199 -10.36 -27.98 -7.15
C ASN A 199 -10.45 -27.18 -5.84
N TYR A 200 -9.35 -27.03 -5.12
CA TYR A 200 -9.31 -26.23 -3.89
C TYR A 200 -9.61 -24.76 -4.16
N LEU A 201 -8.95 -24.15 -5.15
CA LEU A 201 -9.15 -22.76 -5.55
C LEU A 201 -10.60 -22.50 -5.95
N ASN A 202 -11.22 -23.37 -6.75
CA ASN A 202 -12.61 -23.20 -7.20
C ASN A 202 -13.66 -23.46 -6.10
N THR A 203 -13.29 -24.08 -4.99
CA THR A 203 -14.20 -24.38 -3.87
C THR A 203 -13.86 -23.53 -2.64
N VAL A 204 -12.89 -23.97 -1.83
CA VAL A 204 -12.46 -23.29 -0.60
C VAL A 204 -11.82 -21.94 -0.90
N GLY A 205 -11.00 -21.87 -1.96
CA GLY A 205 -10.27 -20.66 -2.32
C GLY A 205 -11.17 -19.47 -2.68
N ARG A 206 -12.19 -19.70 -3.50
CA ARG A 206 -13.13 -18.67 -3.96
C ARG A 206 -14.05 -18.13 -2.88
N TRP A 207 -14.42 -18.96 -1.91
CA TRP A 207 -15.47 -18.62 -0.96
C TRP A 207 -14.96 -18.36 0.46
N ILE A 208 -13.97 -19.13 0.91
CA ILE A 208 -13.47 -19.06 2.29
C ILE A 208 -12.18 -18.24 2.33
N ILE A 209 -11.21 -18.55 1.47
CA ILE A 209 -9.92 -17.84 1.49
C ILE A 209 -10.09 -16.40 1.00
N HIS A 210 -10.79 -16.22 -0.13
CA HIS A 210 -11.02 -14.90 -0.72
C HIS A 210 -11.78 -13.94 0.21
N SER A 211 -12.67 -14.46 1.04
CA SER A 211 -13.53 -13.66 1.92
C SER A 211 -12.86 -13.25 3.23
N ASN A 212 -11.65 -13.74 3.51
CA ASN A 212 -10.98 -13.49 4.79
C ASN A 212 -9.52 -13.07 4.63
N TYR A 213 -9.26 -11.77 4.81
CA TYR A 213 -7.94 -11.17 4.87
C TYR A 213 -7.64 -10.55 6.24
N THR A 214 -8.48 -10.80 7.25
CA THR A 214 -8.45 -10.06 8.53
C THR A 214 -7.16 -10.26 9.32
N GLN A 215 -6.65 -11.50 9.38
CA GLN A 215 -5.42 -11.84 10.10
C GLN A 215 -4.15 -11.68 9.26
N GLN A 216 -4.28 -11.25 8.00
CA GLN A 216 -3.12 -10.99 7.16
C GLN A 216 -2.51 -9.63 7.50
N SER A 217 -1.29 -9.38 7.03
CA SER A 217 -0.64 -8.08 7.21
C SER A 217 0.15 -7.73 5.95
N ILE A 218 0.06 -6.47 5.53
CA ILE A 218 0.82 -5.96 4.39
C ILE A 218 2.33 -6.01 4.63
N ASN A 219 2.74 -5.98 5.90
CA ASN A 219 4.15 -5.98 6.33
C ASN A 219 4.61 -7.35 6.86
N SER A 220 3.82 -8.42 6.65
CA SER A 220 4.20 -9.75 7.13
C SER A 220 5.53 -10.19 6.49
N PRO A 221 6.52 -10.67 7.27
CA PRO A 221 7.77 -11.19 6.71
C PRO A 221 7.57 -12.48 5.90
N ALA A 222 6.40 -13.13 6.03
CA ALA A 222 6.02 -14.28 5.23
C ALA A 222 5.42 -13.90 3.87
N ASN A 223 5.20 -12.60 3.60
CA ASN A 223 4.74 -12.14 2.30
C ASN A 223 5.81 -12.43 1.24
N MET A 224 5.35 -12.97 0.11
CA MET A 224 6.20 -13.23 -1.04
C MET A 224 5.92 -12.19 -2.11
N THR A 225 6.95 -11.45 -2.54
CA THR A 225 6.86 -10.64 -3.74
C THR A 225 6.91 -11.54 -4.96
N ARG A 226 5.79 -11.63 -5.68
CA ARG A 226 5.69 -12.39 -6.93
C ARG A 226 6.41 -11.68 -8.07
N ALA A 227 6.20 -10.37 -8.20
CA ALA A 227 6.84 -9.52 -9.19
C ALA A 227 6.62 -8.03 -8.88
N VAL A 228 7.42 -7.17 -9.49
CA VAL A 228 7.13 -5.74 -9.64
C VAL A 228 6.99 -5.46 -11.13
N VAL A 229 5.84 -4.92 -11.55
CA VAL A 229 5.57 -4.58 -12.95
C VAL A 229 5.02 -3.16 -13.02
N GLY A 230 5.70 -2.29 -13.77
CA GLY A 230 5.42 -0.86 -13.76
C GLY A 230 5.51 -0.31 -12.34
N HIS A 231 4.46 0.34 -11.85
CA HIS A 231 4.37 0.85 -10.48
C HIS A 231 3.59 -0.07 -9.53
N THR A 232 3.31 -1.31 -9.96
CA THR A 232 2.59 -2.32 -9.15
C THR A 232 3.54 -3.35 -8.57
N THR A 233 3.48 -3.53 -7.25
CA THR A 233 4.09 -4.66 -6.53
C THR A 233 3.05 -5.74 -6.29
N TYR A 234 3.27 -6.91 -6.85
CA TYR A 234 2.42 -8.08 -6.69
C TYR A 234 2.90 -8.92 -5.51
N VAL A 235 2.11 -8.97 -4.45
CA VAL A 235 2.41 -9.69 -3.21
C VAL A 235 1.46 -10.88 -3.06
N VAL A 236 1.97 -12.00 -2.58
CA VAL A 236 1.16 -13.15 -2.15
C VAL A 236 1.45 -13.43 -0.69
N THR A 237 0.42 -13.44 0.13
CA THR A 237 0.50 -13.73 1.57
C THR A 237 0.01 -15.17 1.85
N PRO A 238 0.53 -15.87 2.88
CA PRO A 238 0.15 -17.25 3.17
C PRO A 238 -1.36 -17.53 3.32
#